data_AF-A0A1G0P6P9-F1
#
_entry.id   AF-A0A1G0P6P9-F1
#
_cell.length_a   1.000
_cell.length_b   1.000
_cell.length_c   1.000
_cell.angle_alpha   90.00
_cell.angle_beta   90.00
_cell.angle_gamma   90.00
#
_symmetry.space_group_name_H-M   'P 1'
#
loop_
_entity.id
_entity.type
_entity.pdbx_description
1 polymer ?
#
loop_
_entity_poly.entity_id
_entity_poly.type
_entity_poly.pdbx_seq_one_letter_code
_entity_poly.pdbx_strand_id
1 'polypeptide(L)'
;MLLFSVLPQNKIGYKTYRDKINTLVITGSGRFGGGNFVLGKKGTEPDLSFPSSPVFAIGTNVYKEATIDITIHEELDEEIEFDISARNQSSLPEALTEIKKWNYSEWNPGYKAPNDNSFVREITITKDEYILAIAPAHKKIWLHEYKSGINFLIPLTNFYNELMRVSNIKDASVALKPTSFFENIDKFNDEQLMLAFHSYNRYLKKFNIQNITSTESTSAEKKIFSIFSKGEK
;
A
#
# COMPACT_ATOMS: atom_id res chain seq x y z
N MET A 1 -14.27 -20.08 0.58
CA MET A 1 -14.04 -19.04 -0.46
C MET A 1 -12.59 -18.58 -0.40
N LEU A 2 -11.86 -18.62 -1.52
CA LEU A 2 -10.43 -18.27 -1.57
C LEU A 2 -10.16 -16.83 -1.11
N LEU A 3 -11.00 -15.86 -1.48
CA LEU A 3 -10.87 -14.44 -1.07
C LEU A 3 -10.69 -14.24 0.44
N PHE A 4 -11.41 -15.02 1.24
CA PHE A 4 -11.36 -14.91 2.70
C PHE A 4 -10.06 -15.44 3.32
N SER A 5 -9.17 -16.03 2.54
CA SER A 5 -7.84 -16.42 3.01
C SER A 5 -6.87 -15.24 3.18
N VAL A 6 -7.17 -14.08 2.60
CA VAL A 6 -6.36 -12.85 2.75
C VAL A 6 -7.06 -11.78 3.59
N LEU A 7 -8.17 -12.12 4.25
CA LEU A 7 -8.97 -11.20 5.06
C LEU A 7 -9.16 -11.79 6.46
N PRO A 8 -8.31 -11.53 7.46
CA PRO A 8 -8.48 -12.08 8.81
C PRO A 8 -9.82 -11.72 9.43
N GLN A 9 -10.44 -12.66 10.15
CA GLN A 9 -11.71 -12.42 10.86
C GLN A 9 -11.49 -11.79 12.24
N ASN A 10 -10.31 -11.97 12.84
CA ASN A 10 -9.93 -11.45 14.15
C ASN A 10 -9.51 -9.97 14.15
N LYS A 11 -9.42 -9.33 12.98
CA LYS A 11 -9.10 -7.91 12.83
C LYS A 11 -10.32 -7.16 12.31
N ILE A 12 -10.76 -6.16 13.07
CA ILE A 12 -12.07 -5.53 12.85
C ILE A 12 -12.22 -4.93 11.44
N GLY A 13 -11.19 -4.27 10.91
CA GLY A 13 -11.25 -3.67 9.58
C GLY A 13 -11.40 -4.71 8.47
N TYR A 14 -10.65 -5.80 8.54
CA TYR A 14 -10.80 -6.92 7.60
C TYR A 14 -12.12 -7.66 7.78
N LYS A 15 -12.60 -7.85 9.02
CA LYS A 15 -13.92 -8.43 9.28
C LYS A 15 -15.03 -7.61 8.63
N THR A 16 -15.04 -6.29 8.80
CA THR A 16 -16.01 -5.40 8.14
C THR A 16 -15.98 -5.57 6.62
N TYR A 17 -14.79 -5.73 6.04
CA TYR A 17 -14.63 -5.98 4.61
C TYR A 17 -15.17 -7.37 4.18
N ARG A 18 -14.96 -8.42 4.98
CA ARG A 18 -15.55 -9.75 4.75
C ARG A 18 -17.08 -9.70 4.79
N ASP A 19 -17.63 -9.01 5.78
CA ASP A 19 -19.08 -8.87 5.96
C ASP A 19 -19.69 -8.18 4.74
N LYS A 20 -19.02 -7.15 4.20
CA LYS A 20 -19.39 -6.50 2.94
C LYS A 20 -19.37 -7.46 1.75
N ILE A 21 -18.25 -8.17 1.53
CA ILE A 21 -18.12 -9.15 0.44
C ILE A 21 -19.24 -10.20 0.47
N ASN A 22 -19.65 -10.66 1.66
CA ASN A 22 -20.75 -11.61 1.82
C ASN A 22 -22.11 -11.10 1.32
N THR A 23 -22.28 -9.78 1.17
CA THR A 23 -23.52 -9.16 0.65
C THR A 23 -23.49 -8.91 -0.86
N LEU A 24 -22.33 -9.09 -1.49
CA LEU A 24 -22.12 -8.81 -2.91
C LEU A 24 -22.14 -10.09 -3.75
N VAL A 25 -22.33 -9.92 -5.05
CA VAL A 25 -22.24 -11.01 -6.04
C VAL A 25 -21.24 -10.64 -7.12
N ILE A 26 -20.69 -11.63 -7.83
CA ILE A 26 -19.87 -11.36 -9.01
C ILE A 26 -20.78 -10.77 -10.09
N THR A 27 -20.50 -9.55 -10.52
CA THR A 27 -21.27 -8.81 -11.54
C THR A 27 -20.62 -8.91 -12.92
N GLY A 28 -19.33 -9.21 -12.99
CA GLY A 28 -18.63 -9.46 -14.25
C GLY A 28 -17.11 -9.59 -14.09
N SER A 29 -16.42 -9.62 -15.23
CA SER A 29 -14.96 -9.60 -15.29
C SER A 29 -14.42 -8.20 -15.01
N GLY A 30 -13.27 -8.12 -14.37
CA GLY A 30 -12.55 -6.85 -14.19
C GLY A 30 -11.65 -6.51 -15.38
N ARG A 31 -10.72 -5.58 -15.16
CA ARG A 31 -9.88 -4.98 -16.21
C ARG A 31 -8.74 -5.87 -16.69
N PHE A 32 -8.35 -6.88 -15.91
CA PHE A 32 -7.09 -7.63 -16.12
C PHE A 32 -7.26 -9.04 -16.73
N GLY A 33 -8.48 -9.44 -17.11
CA GLY A 33 -8.76 -10.75 -17.71
C GLY A 33 -8.40 -11.93 -16.79
N GLY A 34 -8.51 -13.17 -17.30
CA GLY A 34 -7.77 -14.35 -16.77
C GLY A 34 -7.90 -14.73 -15.28
N GLY A 35 -8.94 -14.29 -14.56
CA GLY A 35 -9.06 -14.51 -13.10
C GLY A 35 -9.44 -13.26 -12.31
N ASN A 36 -9.54 -12.11 -12.98
CA ASN A 36 -9.94 -10.85 -12.40
C ASN A 36 -11.45 -10.56 -12.58
N PHE A 37 -12.12 -10.26 -11.48
CA PHE A 37 -13.58 -10.12 -11.39
C PHE A 37 -13.97 -8.91 -10.54
N VAL A 38 -15.22 -8.49 -10.67
CA VAL A 38 -15.82 -7.42 -9.88
C VAL A 38 -16.98 -7.97 -9.06
N LEU A 39 -16.97 -7.67 -7.77
CA LEU A 39 -18.12 -7.85 -6.88
C LEU A 39 -18.94 -6.56 -6.84
N GLY A 40 -20.25 -6.68 -6.96
CA GLY A 40 -21.18 -5.56 -6.87
C GLY A 40 -22.56 -5.99 -6.40
N LYS A 41 -23.51 -5.05 -6.42
CA LYS A 41 -24.91 -5.34 -6.10
C LYS A 41 -25.52 -6.26 -7.15
N LYS A 42 -26.44 -7.13 -6.71
CA LYS A 42 -27.11 -8.05 -7.63
C LYS A 42 -27.89 -7.26 -8.69
N GLY A 43 -27.60 -7.56 -9.96
CA GLY A 43 -28.26 -6.93 -11.11
C GLY A 43 -27.57 -5.67 -11.63
N THR A 44 -26.38 -5.32 -11.12
CA THR A 44 -25.53 -4.28 -11.71
C THR A 44 -24.49 -4.90 -12.65
N GLU A 45 -23.96 -4.07 -13.56
CA GLU A 45 -22.81 -4.40 -14.39
C GLU A 45 -21.57 -3.64 -13.87
N PRO A 46 -20.35 -4.19 -14.00
CA PRO A 46 -19.14 -3.53 -13.53
C PRO A 46 -18.92 -2.16 -14.19
N ASP A 47 -18.61 -1.12 -13.41
CA ASP A 47 -18.17 0.17 -13.94
C ASP A 47 -16.65 0.18 -14.15
N LEU A 48 -16.24 0.01 -15.41
CA LEU A 48 -14.84 -0.01 -15.80
C LEU A 48 -14.28 1.36 -16.21
N SER A 49 -15.05 2.44 -16.06
CA SER A 49 -14.67 3.80 -16.50
C SER A 49 -13.52 4.42 -15.68
N PHE A 50 -13.37 4.02 -14.40
CA PHE A 50 -12.28 4.45 -13.52
C PHE A 50 -11.06 3.52 -13.63
N PRO A 51 -9.86 3.93 -13.21
CA PRO A 51 -8.77 2.99 -12.98
C PRO A 51 -9.07 2.08 -11.78
N SER A 52 -8.43 0.92 -11.70
CA SER A 52 -8.54 0.06 -10.52
C SER A 52 -8.09 0.78 -9.26
N SER A 53 -8.87 0.59 -8.18
CA SER A 53 -8.55 1.10 -6.86
C SER A 53 -7.21 0.54 -6.36
N PRO A 54 -6.56 1.17 -5.36
CA PRO A 54 -5.39 0.60 -4.71
C PRO A 54 -5.64 -0.81 -4.16
N VAL A 55 -4.59 -1.61 -3.97
CA VAL A 55 -4.72 -2.94 -3.37
C VAL A 55 -5.04 -2.80 -1.89
N PHE A 56 -6.12 -3.44 -1.45
CA PHE A 56 -6.55 -3.53 -0.05
C PHE A 56 -5.91 -4.72 0.67
N ALA A 57 -5.93 -5.91 0.05
CA ALA A 57 -5.37 -7.13 0.62
C ALA A 57 -4.68 -7.97 -0.45
N ILE A 58 -3.57 -8.61 -0.08
CA ILE A 58 -2.84 -9.52 -0.96
C ILE A 58 -2.24 -10.67 -0.17
N GLY A 59 -2.20 -11.83 -0.79
CA GLY A 59 -1.55 -13.02 -0.25
C GLY A 59 -1.46 -14.14 -1.26
N THR A 60 -0.88 -15.24 -0.81
CA THR A 60 -0.67 -16.43 -1.63
C THR A 60 -1.04 -17.66 -0.83
N ASN A 61 -1.79 -18.55 -1.47
CA ASN A 61 -2.07 -19.88 -0.99
C ASN A 61 -1.25 -20.87 -1.82
N VAL A 62 -0.43 -21.67 -1.14
CA VAL A 62 0.37 -22.71 -1.76
C VAL A 62 -0.32 -24.05 -1.51
N TYR A 63 -0.64 -24.71 -2.61
CA TYR A 63 -1.19 -26.06 -2.65
C TYR A 63 -0.17 -27.00 -3.30
N LYS A 64 -0.40 -28.32 -3.21
CA LYS A 64 0.43 -29.30 -3.93
C LYS A 64 0.33 -29.14 -5.44
N GLU A 65 -0.85 -28.73 -5.92
CA GLU A 65 -1.22 -28.69 -7.34
C GLU A 65 -0.99 -27.30 -7.97
N ALA A 66 -1.07 -26.23 -7.18
CA ALA A 66 -0.93 -24.86 -7.66
C ALA A 66 -0.45 -23.89 -6.57
N THR A 67 0.14 -22.79 -7.01
CA THR A 67 0.31 -21.60 -6.17
C THR A 67 -0.67 -20.54 -6.64
N ILE A 68 -1.60 -20.17 -5.76
CA ILE A 68 -2.68 -19.24 -6.05
C ILE A 68 -2.37 -17.89 -5.41
N ASP A 69 -2.25 -16.86 -6.23
CA ASP A 69 -2.16 -15.47 -5.78
C ASP A 69 -3.55 -14.86 -5.71
N ILE A 70 -3.78 -14.07 -4.65
CA ILE A 70 -5.08 -13.44 -4.39
C ILE A 70 -4.82 -11.98 -4.11
N THR A 71 -5.47 -11.11 -4.88
CA THR A 71 -5.43 -9.66 -4.72
C THR A 71 -6.85 -9.14 -4.59
N ILE A 72 -7.10 -8.29 -3.61
CA ILE A 72 -8.38 -7.62 -3.39
C ILE A 72 -8.10 -6.12 -3.39
N HIS A 73 -8.81 -5.37 -4.22
CA HIS A 73 -8.68 -3.92 -4.30
C HIS A 73 -9.59 -3.23 -3.29
N GLU A 74 -9.32 -1.95 -3.02
CA GLU A 74 -10.20 -1.11 -2.22
C GLU A 74 -11.55 -0.95 -2.92
N GLU A 75 -12.59 -0.83 -2.12
CA GLU A 75 -13.93 -0.58 -2.65
C GLU A 75 -13.99 0.81 -3.29
N LEU A 76 -14.64 0.89 -4.44
CA LEU A 76 -14.97 2.13 -5.13
C LEU A 76 -16.40 2.01 -5.66
N ASP A 77 -17.25 3.00 -5.36
CA ASP A 77 -18.65 3.04 -5.79
C ASP A 77 -19.43 1.74 -5.52
N GLU A 78 -19.25 1.19 -4.32
CA GLU A 78 -19.86 -0.07 -3.86
C GLU A 78 -19.42 -1.33 -4.63
N GLU A 79 -18.39 -1.22 -5.47
CA GLU A 79 -17.77 -2.33 -6.18
C GLU A 79 -16.41 -2.70 -5.59
N ILE A 80 -16.08 -3.99 -5.66
CA ILE A 80 -14.79 -4.53 -5.22
C ILE A 80 -14.20 -5.37 -6.34
N GLU A 81 -13.14 -4.86 -6.95
CA GLU A 81 -12.34 -5.62 -7.91
C GLU A 81 -11.38 -6.58 -7.18
N PHE A 82 -11.28 -7.81 -7.66
CA PHE A 82 -10.35 -8.80 -7.12
C PHE A 82 -9.73 -9.66 -8.23
N ASP A 83 -8.59 -10.26 -7.94
CA ASP A 83 -7.90 -11.22 -8.81
C ASP A 83 -7.61 -12.51 -8.04
N ILE A 84 -7.85 -13.65 -8.69
CA ILE A 84 -7.42 -14.96 -8.24
C ILE A 84 -6.75 -15.66 -9.42
N SER A 85 -5.43 -15.81 -9.35
CA SER A 85 -4.62 -16.36 -10.43
C SER A 85 -3.75 -17.50 -9.94
N ALA A 86 -3.64 -18.57 -10.75
CA ALA A 86 -2.67 -19.64 -10.52
C ALA A 86 -1.37 -19.35 -11.26
N ARG A 87 -0.24 -19.38 -10.55
CA ARG A 87 1.07 -19.16 -11.17
C ARG A 87 1.35 -20.24 -12.20
N ASN A 88 1.77 -19.82 -13.40
CA ASN A 88 2.15 -20.70 -14.51
C ASN A 88 1.05 -21.65 -14.99
N GLN A 89 -0.22 -21.35 -14.70
CA GLN A 89 -1.37 -22.15 -15.13
C GLN A 89 -2.46 -21.22 -15.66
N SER A 90 -3.20 -21.68 -16.68
CA SER A 90 -4.31 -20.92 -17.28
C SER A 90 -5.63 -21.07 -16.54
N SER A 91 -5.74 -22.05 -15.64
CA SER A 91 -6.94 -22.33 -14.85
C SER A 91 -6.59 -22.84 -13.46
N LEU A 92 -7.55 -22.72 -12.53
CA LEU A 92 -7.44 -23.31 -11.20
C LEU A 92 -7.68 -24.83 -11.28
N PRO A 93 -6.87 -25.65 -10.58
CA PRO A 93 -7.15 -27.08 -10.43
C PRO A 93 -8.48 -27.35 -9.72
N GLU A 94 -9.16 -28.44 -10.08
CA GLU A 94 -10.42 -28.85 -9.45
C GLU A 94 -10.25 -29.27 -7.98
N ALA A 95 -9.10 -29.87 -7.67
CA ALA A 95 -8.74 -30.30 -6.33
C ALA A 95 -7.48 -29.56 -5.85
N LEU A 96 -7.52 -29.11 -4.60
CA LEU A 96 -6.47 -28.31 -3.99
C LEU A 96 -6.12 -28.87 -2.61
N THR A 97 -4.88 -29.33 -2.46
CA THR A 97 -4.34 -29.84 -1.20
C THR A 97 -3.42 -28.79 -0.57
N GLU A 98 -3.88 -28.16 0.51
CA GLU A 98 -3.19 -27.02 1.13
C GLU A 98 -1.84 -27.41 1.74
N ILE A 99 -0.80 -26.63 1.44
CA ILE A 99 0.53 -26.71 2.06
C ILE A 99 0.72 -25.56 3.04
N LYS A 100 0.53 -24.33 2.57
CA LYS A 100 0.66 -23.13 3.40
C LYS A 100 -0.15 -21.97 2.83
N LYS A 101 -0.47 -21.02 3.69
CA LYS A 101 -1.03 -19.72 3.31
C LYS A 101 -0.25 -18.61 3.98
N TRP A 102 -0.14 -17.48 3.32
CA TRP A 102 0.42 -16.28 3.90
C TRP A 102 -0.18 -15.06 3.21
N ASN A 103 -0.29 -13.97 3.95
CA ASN A 103 -0.83 -12.71 3.43
C ASN A 103 -0.29 -11.56 4.29
N TYR A 104 -0.39 -10.34 3.78
CA TYR A 104 0.02 -9.15 4.53
C TYR A 104 -1.01 -8.75 5.58
N SER A 105 -2.27 -9.12 5.42
CA SER A 105 -3.34 -8.76 6.34
C SER A 105 -3.17 -9.34 7.76
N GLU A 106 -2.50 -10.48 7.89
CA GLU A 106 -2.18 -11.13 9.17
C GLU A 106 -0.96 -10.53 9.88
N TRP A 107 -0.14 -9.73 9.18
CA TRP A 107 1.05 -9.12 9.78
C TRP A 107 0.68 -8.16 10.92
N ASN A 108 1.47 -8.14 11.99
CA ASN A 108 1.35 -7.20 13.10
C ASN A 108 2.73 -6.60 13.40
N PRO A 109 2.79 -5.39 13.98
CA PRO A 109 4.03 -4.80 14.46
C PRO A 109 4.84 -5.75 15.36
N GLY A 110 6.16 -5.73 15.20
CA GLY A 110 7.12 -6.65 15.80
C GLY A 110 7.31 -7.97 15.03
N TYR A 111 6.47 -8.28 14.04
CA TYR A 111 6.60 -9.53 13.28
C TYR A 111 7.54 -9.37 12.08
N LYS A 112 8.21 -10.47 11.73
CA LYS A 112 8.93 -10.57 10.47
C LYS A 112 7.96 -10.63 9.29
N ALA A 113 8.48 -10.46 8.08
CA ALA A 113 7.66 -10.39 6.89
C ALA A 113 6.91 -11.72 6.66
N PRO A 114 5.66 -11.68 6.19
CA PRO A 114 4.87 -12.90 5.94
C PRO A 114 5.57 -13.79 4.89
N ASN A 115 5.27 -15.09 4.82
CA ASN A 115 5.89 -16.09 3.92
C ASN A 115 7.27 -16.63 4.31
N ASP A 116 8.26 -15.75 4.50
CA ASP A 116 9.68 -16.13 4.54
C ASP A 116 10.43 -15.64 5.78
N ASN A 117 9.76 -14.93 6.70
CA ASN A 117 10.36 -14.40 7.92
C ASN A 117 11.57 -13.48 7.65
N SER A 118 11.60 -12.80 6.50
CA SER A 118 12.58 -11.76 6.23
C SER A 118 12.37 -10.52 7.11
N PHE A 119 13.39 -9.67 7.17
CA PHE A 119 13.39 -8.46 7.99
C PHE A 119 12.34 -7.44 7.53
N VAL A 120 11.68 -6.80 8.51
CA VAL A 120 10.78 -5.66 8.33
C VAL A 120 11.33 -4.52 9.17
N ARG A 121 11.60 -3.38 8.55
CA ARG A 121 11.91 -2.14 9.27
C ARG A 121 10.60 -1.47 9.65
N GLU A 122 10.47 -1.09 10.91
CA GLU A 122 9.28 -0.42 11.45
C GLU A 122 9.63 1.01 11.84
N ILE A 123 8.79 1.96 11.42
CA ILE A 123 8.92 3.37 11.73
C ILE A 123 7.60 3.80 12.37
N THR A 124 7.66 4.28 13.61
CA THR A 124 6.49 4.85 14.28
C THR A 124 6.10 6.17 13.61
N ILE A 125 4.89 6.23 13.06
CA ILE A 125 4.35 7.48 12.49
C ILE A 125 3.60 8.25 13.57
N THR A 126 2.63 7.58 14.20
CA THR A 126 1.94 8.08 15.39
C THR A 126 1.87 6.95 16.38
N LYS A 127 2.39 7.19 17.59
CA LYS A 127 2.45 6.17 18.64
C LYS A 127 1.05 5.59 18.91
N ASP A 128 0.98 4.26 18.99
CA ASP A 128 -0.24 3.48 19.25
C ASP A 128 -1.36 3.65 18.21
N GLU A 129 -1.11 4.35 17.10
CA GLU A 129 -2.08 4.57 16.01
C GLU A 129 -1.57 4.02 14.69
N TYR A 130 -0.33 4.36 14.31
CA TYR A 130 0.21 4.05 12.99
C TYR A 130 1.70 3.66 13.01
N ILE A 131 2.01 2.54 12.35
CA ILE A 131 3.39 2.11 12.07
C ILE A 131 3.57 1.93 10.56
N LEU A 132 4.61 2.56 10.01
CA LEU A 132 5.07 2.30 8.66
C LEU A 132 6.02 1.11 8.68
N ALA A 133 5.70 0.09 7.92
CA ALA A 133 6.49 -1.12 7.78
C ALA A 133 7.08 -1.22 6.36
N ILE A 134 8.35 -1.56 6.29
CA ILE A 134 9.11 -1.70 5.04
C ILE A 134 9.77 -3.07 5.03
N ALA A 135 9.40 -3.91 4.06
CA ALA A 135 10.03 -5.22 3.84
C ALA A 135 10.90 -5.19 2.58
N PRO A 136 12.24 -5.03 2.71
CA PRO A 136 13.12 -4.94 1.56
C PRO A 136 13.10 -6.18 0.66
N ALA A 137 13.12 -7.37 1.26
CA ALA A 137 13.12 -8.64 0.53
C ALA A 137 11.86 -8.82 -0.34
N HIS A 138 10.71 -8.31 0.12
CA HIS A 138 9.45 -8.38 -0.62
C HIS A 138 9.23 -7.19 -1.55
N LYS A 139 10.06 -6.15 -1.45
CA LYS A 139 9.88 -4.87 -2.14
C LYS A 139 8.51 -4.27 -1.86
N LYS A 140 8.07 -4.31 -0.59
CA LYS A 140 6.77 -3.79 -0.13
C LYS A 140 6.93 -2.78 1.00
N ILE A 141 5.96 -1.87 1.03
CA ILE A 141 5.76 -0.86 2.07
C ILE A 141 4.28 -0.90 2.44
N TRP A 142 3.96 -0.86 3.73
CA TRP A 142 2.58 -0.74 4.19
C TRP A 142 2.48 0.07 5.47
N LEU A 143 1.32 0.65 5.71
CA LEU A 143 0.96 1.30 6.96
C LEU A 143 0.04 0.39 7.76
N HIS A 144 0.44 0.05 8.98
CA HIS A 144 -0.44 -0.61 9.94
C HIS A 144 -1.22 0.44 10.73
N GLU A 145 -2.55 0.30 10.77
CA GLU A 145 -3.42 1.07 11.65
C GLU A 145 -3.90 0.21 12.83
N TYR A 146 -3.52 0.59 14.05
CA TYR A 146 -3.84 -0.19 15.25
C TYR A 146 -5.34 -0.33 15.50
N LYS A 147 -6.11 0.74 15.26
CA LYS A 147 -7.55 0.77 15.54
C LYS A 147 -8.33 -0.29 14.74
N SER A 148 -8.02 -0.43 13.46
CA SER A 148 -8.70 -1.37 12.57
C SER A 148 -7.96 -2.71 12.41
N GLY A 149 -6.65 -2.71 12.68
CA GLY A 149 -5.72 -3.80 12.38
C GLY A 149 -5.34 -3.90 10.90
N ILE A 150 -5.79 -2.97 10.05
CA ILE A 150 -5.53 -3.00 8.60
C ILE A 150 -4.06 -2.67 8.31
N ASN A 151 -3.47 -3.42 7.39
CA ASN A 151 -2.20 -3.13 6.74
C ASN A 151 -2.46 -2.54 5.34
N PHE A 152 -2.40 -1.23 5.24
CA PHE A 152 -2.62 -0.50 3.99
C PHE A 152 -1.36 -0.54 3.13
N LEU A 153 -1.40 -1.26 2.01
CA LEU A 153 -0.27 -1.32 1.08
C LEU A 153 -0.03 0.05 0.43
N ILE A 154 1.23 0.48 0.42
CA ILE A 154 1.65 1.75 -0.15
C ILE A 154 2.37 1.50 -1.48
N PRO A 155 1.91 2.10 -2.59
CA PRO A 155 2.62 2.03 -3.87
C PRO A 155 4.02 2.62 -3.77
N LEU A 156 5.03 1.82 -4.14
CA LEU A 156 6.44 2.19 -4.05
C LEU A 156 6.74 3.50 -4.78
N THR A 157 6.28 3.66 -6.02
CA THR A 157 6.59 4.82 -6.85
C THR A 157 6.16 6.13 -6.19
N ASN A 158 4.95 6.16 -5.63
CA ASN A 158 4.42 7.38 -5.00
C ASN A 158 5.18 7.72 -3.72
N PHE A 159 5.45 6.71 -2.89
CA PHE A 159 6.25 6.91 -1.68
C PHE A 159 7.69 7.35 -2.00
N TYR A 160 8.32 6.70 -2.98
CA TYR A 160 9.70 6.97 -3.36
C TYR A 160 9.88 8.38 -3.94
N ASN A 161 8.94 8.86 -4.75
CA ASN A 161 8.97 10.23 -5.27
C ASN A 161 8.98 11.25 -4.13
N GLU A 162 8.14 11.04 -3.11
CA GLU A 162 8.12 11.90 -1.93
C GLU A 162 9.40 11.80 -1.12
N LEU A 163 9.96 10.59 -0.98
CA LEU A 163 11.25 10.37 -0.31
C LEU A 163 12.40 11.13 -0.98
N MET A 164 12.49 11.09 -2.31
CA MET A 164 13.51 11.84 -3.07
C MET A 164 13.36 13.35 -2.82
N ARG A 165 12.12 13.84 -2.79
CA ARG A 165 11.82 15.24 -2.56
C ARG A 165 12.21 15.70 -1.16
N VAL A 166 11.83 14.97 -0.10
CA VAL A 166 12.16 15.34 1.29
C VAL A 166 13.65 15.17 1.58
N SER A 167 14.32 14.23 0.90
CA SER A 167 15.76 14.02 1.02
C SER A 167 16.59 14.98 0.16
N ASN A 168 15.94 15.87 -0.60
CA ASN A 168 16.56 16.79 -1.56
C ASN A 168 17.50 16.08 -2.58
N ILE A 169 17.16 14.85 -2.96
CA ILE A 169 17.90 14.06 -3.94
C ILE A 169 17.35 14.40 -5.33
N LYS A 170 18.17 15.03 -6.18
CA LYS A 170 17.80 15.45 -7.54
C LYS A 170 18.53 14.69 -8.64
N ASP A 171 19.51 13.87 -8.28
CA ASP A 171 20.25 13.05 -9.24
C ASP A 171 19.29 12.04 -9.89
N ALA A 172 19.08 12.20 -11.20
CA ALA A 172 18.21 11.35 -11.99
C ALA A 172 18.65 9.87 -11.99
N SER A 173 19.94 9.59 -11.81
CA SER A 173 20.48 8.24 -11.76
C SER A 173 19.98 7.44 -10.55
N VAL A 174 19.52 8.15 -9.51
CA VAL A 174 18.90 7.62 -8.29
C VAL A 174 17.39 7.84 -8.34
N ALA A 175 16.93 9.08 -8.55
CA ALA A 175 15.53 9.46 -8.39
C ALA A 175 14.56 8.76 -9.37
N LEU A 176 15.05 8.25 -10.51
CA LEU A 176 14.24 7.51 -11.49
C LEU A 176 14.29 5.99 -11.30
N LYS A 177 14.86 5.49 -10.19
CA LYS A 177 14.99 4.05 -9.90
C LYS A 177 14.33 3.66 -8.58
N PRO A 178 12.99 3.65 -8.48
CA PRO A 178 12.27 3.31 -7.25
C PRO A 178 12.64 1.92 -6.71
N THR A 179 12.95 0.97 -7.60
CA THR A 179 13.35 -0.39 -7.21
C THR A 179 14.64 -0.44 -6.40
N SER A 180 15.54 0.54 -6.57
CA SER A 180 16.80 0.64 -5.83
C SER A 180 16.60 1.04 -4.36
N PHE A 181 15.41 1.52 -4.00
CA PHE A 181 15.05 1.91 -2.64
C PHE A 181 15.36 0.81 -1.62
N PHE A 182 14.94 -0.42 -1.92
CA PHE A 182 15.05 -1.55 -0.99
C PHE A 182 16.49 -2.04 -0.81
N GLU A 183 17.34 -1.86 -1.81
CA GLU A 183 18.77 -2.18 -1.72
C GLU A 183 19.55 -1.14 -0.91
N ASN A 184 18.97 0.04 -0.73
CA ASN A 184 19.62 1.20 -0.12
C ASN A 184 18.84 1.75 1.08
N ILE A 185 17.97 0.94 1.69
CA ILE A 185 17.07 1.39 2.75
C ILE A 185 17.83 1.99 3.95
N ASP A 186 19.01 1.47 4.25
CA ASP A 186 19.85 1.92 5.37
C ASP A 186 20.46 3.30 5.16
N LYS A 187 20.40 3.84 3.93
CA LYS A 187 20.83 5.22 3.64
C LYS A 187 19.82 6.27 4.10
N PHE A 188 18.58 5.86 4.39
CA PHE A 188 17.52 6.74 4.85
C PHE A 188 17.26 6.52 6.32
N ASN A 189 17.30 7.59 7.12
CA ASN A 189 16.97 7.52 8.53
C ASN A 189 15.42 7.51 8.74
N ASP A 190 14.98 7.19 9.95
CA ASP A 190 13.54 7.07 10.25
C ASP A 190 12.80 8.40 10.07
N GLU A 191 13.43 9.53 10.37
CA GLU A 191 12.85 10.87 10.19
C GLU A 191 12.55 11.16 8.71
N GLN A 192 13.48 10.83 7.80
CA GLN A 192 13.29 10.98 6.36
C GLN A 192 12.14 10.11 5.84
N LEU A 193 12.05 8.86 6.31
CA LEU A 193 10.99 7.93 5.92
C LEU A 193 9.63 8.38 6.45
N MET A 194 9.58 8.89 7.69
CA MET A 194 8.39 9.47 8.29
C MET A 194 7.92 10.72 7.54
N LEU A 195 8.84 11.65 7.23
CA LEU A 195 8.53 12.85 6.44
C LEU A 195 8.05 12.52 5.03
N ALA A 196 8.66 11.52 4.38
CA ALA A 196 8.21 11.03 3.08
C ALA A 196 6.78 10.49 3.15
N PHE A 197 6.47 9.70 4.20
CA PHE A 197 5.13 9.19 4.42
C PHE A 197 4.10 10.31 4.69
N HIS A 198 4.40 11.27 5.55
CA HIS A 198 3.50 12.42 5.78
C HIS A 198 3.24 13.20 4.49
N SER A 199 4.28 13.39 3.68
CA SER A 199 4.14 14.05 2.40
C SER A 199 3.24 13.27 1.44
N TYR A 200 3.45 11.96 1.33
CA TYR A 200 2.58 11.05 0.57
C TYR A 200 1.12 11.11 1.04
N ASN A 201 0.90 11.04 2.34
CA ASN A 201 -0.45 11.08 2.92
C ASN A 201 -1.13 12.44 2.71
N ARG A 202 -0.39 13.55 2.75
CA ARG A 202 -0.95 14.90 2.55
C ARG A 202 -1.64 15.06 1.19
N TYR A 203 -1.12 14.43 0.14
CA TYR A 203 -1.70 14.50 -1.19
C TYR A 203 -2.91 13.60 -1.37
N LEU A 204 -2.87 12.40 -0.78
CA LEU A 204 -3.97 11.43 -0.91
C LEU A 204 -5.08 11.64 0.13
N LYS A 205 -4.78 12.31 1.25
CA LYS A 205 -5.65 12.49 2.42
C LYS A 205 -6.28 11.17 2.91
N LYS A 206 -5.53 10.07 2.75
CA LYS A 206 -6.04 8.72 2.97
C LYS A 206 -6.15 8.38 4.46
N PHE A 207 -5.23 8.90 5.27
CA PHE A 207 -5.16 8.65 6.71
C PHE A 207 -5.33 9.94 7.50
N ASN A 208 -6.16 9.90 8.55
CA ASN A 208 -6.37 11.04 9.43
C ASN A 208 -5.23 11.14 10.45
N ILE A 209 -4.10 11.66 9.99
CA ILE A 209 -2.89 11.82 10.79
C ILE A 209 -2.73 13.31 11.05
N GLN A 210 -2.70 13.72 12.32
CA GLN A 210 -2.42 15.10 12.68
C GLN A 210 -1.09 15.49 12.05
N ASN A 211 -1.10 16.48 11.15
CA ASN A 211 0.11 16.92 10.49
C ASN A 211 1.07 17.40 11.59
N ILE A 212 2.25 16.78 11.66
CA ILE A 212 3.40 17.41 12.31
C ILE A 212 3.65 18.64 11.46
N THR A 213 3.12 19.79 11.88
CA THR A 213 3.48 21.09 11.34
C THR A 213 4.99 21.09 11.30
N SER A 214 5.55 21.21 10.10
CA SER A 214 6.98 21.38 9.85
C SER A 214 7.54 22.23 10.97
N THR A 215 8.42 21.64 11.78
CA THR A 215 9.27 22.38 12.70
C THR A 215 9.71 23.65 12.01
N GLU A 216 9.40 24.76 12.65
CA GLU A 216 9.77 26.11 12.24
C GLU A 216 11.12 26.06 11.54
N SER A 217 11.12 26.33 10.23
CA SER A 217 12.34 26.68 9.54
C SER A 217 12.86 27.91 10.26
N THR A 218 13.81 27.71 11.17
CA THR A 218 14.56 28.77 11.83
C THR A 218 15.04 29.70 10.73
N SER A 219 14.55 30.93 10.82
CA SER A 219 14.77 32.06 9.92
C SER A 219 16.17 32.06 9.29
N ALA A 220 16.25 31.75 8.00
CA ALA A 220 17.31 32.30 7.16
C ALA A 220 16.91 33.75 6.84
N GLU A 221 17.66 34.69 7.41
CA GLU A 221 17.55 36.13 7.20
C GLU A 221 17.36 36.46 5.71
N LYS A 222 16.18 36.95 5.34
CA LYS A 222 15.98 37.64 4.06
C LYS A 222 16.75 38.96 4.10
N LYS A 223 18.02 38.95 3.67
CA LYS A 223 18.69 40.15 3.18
C LYS A 223 18.03 40.55 1.86
N ILE A 224 17.06 41.45 1.95
CA ILE A 224 16.47 42.15 0.81
C ILE A 224 17.55 43.07 0.25
N PHE A 225 18.20 42.67 -0.84
CA PHE A 225 18.99 43.61 -1.64
C PHE A 225 18.02 44.59 -2.30
N SER A 226 18.07 45.83 -1.85
CA SER A 226 17.42 46.97 -2.47
C SER A 226 18.08 47.25 -3.83
N ILE A 227 17.35 47.00 -4.92
CA ILE A 227 17.67 47.58 -6.23
C ILE A 227 16.46 48.39 -6.66
N PHE A 228 16.36 49.60 -6.11
CA PHE A 228 15.66 50.73 -6.72
C PHE A 228 16.36 52.01 -6.24
N SER A 229 17.49 52.35 -6.88
CA SER A 229 17.97 53.73 -6.89
C SER A 229 17.38 54.42 -8.12
N LYS A 230 16.48 55.37 -7.85
CA LYS A 230 16.04 56.41 -8.77
C LYS A 230 17.25 57.04 -9.48
N GLY A 231 17.16 57.17 -10.79
CA GLY A 231 17.95 58.10 -11.58
C GLY A 231 17.00 59.04 -12.32
N GLU A 232 16.65 60.16 -11.71
CA GLU A 232 16.22 61.36 -12.42
C GLU A 232 17.34 62.39 -12.25
N LYS A 233 17.96 62.74 -13.38
CA LYS A 233 18.29 64.11 -13.80
C LYS A 233 18.70 64.11 -15.26
#